data_AF-A0A6N7BDD0-F1
#
_entry.id   AF-A0A6N7BDD0-F1
#
_cell.length_a   1.000
_cell.length_b   1.000
_cell.length_c   1.000
_cell.angle_alpha   90.00
_cell.angle_beta   90.00
_cell.angle_gamma   90.00
#
_symmetry.space_group_name_H-M   'P 1'
#
loop_
_entity.id
_entity.type
_entity.pdbx_description
1 polymer ?
#
loop_
_entity_poly.entity_id
_entity_poly.type
_entity_poly.pdbx_seq_one_letter_code
_entity_poly.pdbx_strand_id
1 'polypeptide(L)'
;MTKQEELKYLIHTLGIKHSMIAEKLDMKVQTLSYLINESPQFDDDLYKQIKKIIEDYQFELNLFDVETPDNLDLFTDETLQIGIGERMRLFARKKYGTLKKLAEAMQISPQQLQQYISSKREPGTRILAKLLRLGCDVNWLLGGKESLESYKIYKLESELRRLQSTITQIHSIMQKTETGH
;
A
#
# COMPACT_ATOMS: atom_id res chain seq x y z
N MET A 1 -1.04 11.53 22.89
CA MET A 1 -2.05 11.37 21.83
C MET A 1 -3.31 10.82 22.48
N THR A 2 -4.41 11.54 22.37
CA THR A 2 -5.72 11.02 22.78
C THR A 2 -6.19 9.99 21.75
N LYS A 3 -7.00 9.00 22.16
CA LYS A 3 -7.53 7.96 21.26
C LYS A 3 -8.32 8.55 20.08
N GLN A 4 -8.93 9.71 20.30
CA GLN A 4 -9.64 10.50 19.28
C GLN A 4 -8.69 11.11 18.24
N GLU A 5 -7.54 11.65 18.66
CA GLU A 5 -6.53 12.17 17.74
C GLU A 5 -5.98 11.07 16.82
N GLU A 6 -5.76 9.87 17.37
CA GLU A 6 -5.34 8.71 16.59
C GLU A 6 -6.39 8.32 15.55
N LEU A 7 -7.67 8.24 15.93
CA LEU A 7 -8.75 7.93 14.99
C LEU A 7 -8.94 9.02 13.92
N LYS A 8 -8.84 10.30 14.28
CA LYS A 8 -8.87 11.40 13.30
C LYS A 8 -7.73 11.27 12.31
N TYR A 9 -6.52 10.96 12.79
CA TYR A 9 -5.37 10.73 11.94
C TYR A 9 -5.62 9.56 10.99
N LEU A 10 -6.12 8.42 11.49
CA LEU A 10 -6.42 7.25 10.67
C LEU A 10 -7.49 7.52 9.62
N ILE A 11 -8.62 8.11 10.00
CA ILE A 11 -9.75 8.42 9.09
C ILE A 11 -9.31 9.40 8.00
N HIS A 12 -8.62 10.48 8.37
CA HIS A 12 -8.11 11.46 7.41
C HIS A 12 -7.02 10.88 6.50
N THR A 13 -6.12 10.05 7.04
CA THR A 13 -5.05 9.41 6.27
C THR A 13 -5.59 8.40 5.28
N LEU A 14 -6.61 7.63 5.67
CA LEU A 14 -7.24 6.60 4.86
C LEU A 14 -8.27 7.14 3.85
N GLY A 15 -8.67 8.41 3.97
CA GLY A 15 -9.75 8.97 3.15
C GLY A 15 -11.09 8.27 3.37
N ILE A 16 -11.28 7.61 4.53
CA ILE A 16 -12.53 6.94 4.86
C ILE A 16 -13.56 8.02 5.15
N LYS A 17 -14.70 7.93 4.47
CA LYS A 17 -15.82 8.83 4.75
C LYS A 17 -16.41 8.48 6.11
N HIS A 18 -16.63 9.50 6.95
CA HIS A 18 -17.34 9.35 8.22
C HIS A 18 -18.70 8.66 8.05
N SER A 19 -19.34 8.80 6.88
CA SER A 19 -20.59 8.11 6.54
C SER A 19 -20.48 6.59 6.56
N MET A 20 -19.35 6.03 6.11
CA MET A 20 -19.14 4.58 6.01
C MET A 20 -18.93 3.94 7.38
N ILE A 21 -18.16 4.62 8.25
CA ILE A 21 -17.97 4.18 9.64
C ILE A 21 -19.28 4.29 10.41
N ALA A 22 -20.03 5.38 10.20
CA ALA A 22 -21.32 5.62 10.85
C ALA A 22 -22.37 4.57 10.44
N GLU A 23 -22.41 4.18 9.17
CA GLU A 23 -23.29 3.12 8.65
C GLU A 23 -22.94 1.75 9.23
N LYS A 24 -21.65 1.37 9.31
CA LYS A 24 -21.23 0.10 9.93
C LYS A 24 -21.42 0.07 11.45
N LEU A 25 -21.54 1.22 12.11
CA LEU A 25 -21.83 1.35 13.54
C LEU A 25 -23.32 1.60 13.84
N ASP A 26 -24.18 1.58 12.82
CA ASP A 26 -25.61 1.90 12.91
C ASP A 26 -25.90 3.21 13.66
N MET A 27 -25.11 4.25 13.38
CA MET A 27 -25.24 5.55 14.02
C MET A 27 -25.28 6.70 13.01
N LYS A 28 -25.83 7.84 13.45
CA LYS A 28 -25.87 9.04 12.60
C LYS A 28 -24.46 9.60 12.42
N VAL A 29 -24.14 10.01 11.19
CA VAL A 29 -22.83 10.61 10.83
C VAL A 29 -22.49 11.81 11.71
N GLN A 30 -23.49 12.61 12.07
CA GLN A 30 -23.34 13.77 12.96
C GLN A 30 -22.92 13.35 14.37
N THR A 31 -23.48 12.25 14.89
CA THR A 31 -23.14 11.69 16.19
C THR A 31 -21.71 11.16 16.19
N LEU A 32 -21.30 10.43 15.15
CA LEU A 32 -19.92 9.96 15.00
C LEU A 32 -18.94 11.15 14.93
N SER A 33 -19.29 12.19 14.15
CA SER A 33 -18.47 13.39 14.02
C SER A 33 -18.28 14.10 15.37
N TYR A 34 -19.35 14.22 16.16
CA TYR A 34 -19.29 14.79 17.51
C TYR A 34 -18.43 13.92 18.46
N LEU A 35 -18.62 12.60 18.45
CA LEU A 35 -17.86 11.67 19.29
C LEU A 35 -16.35 11.70 19.01
N ILE A 36 -15.98 11.86 17.75
CA ILE A 36 -14.58 11.95 17.32
C ILE A 36 -14.02 13.35 17.57
N ASN A 37 -14.81 14.41 17.38
CA ASN A 37 -14.28 15.78 17.38
C ASN A 37 -14.41 16.55 18.69
N GLU A 38 -15.50 16.35 19.42
CA GLU A 38 -15.94 17.25 20.51
C GLU A 38 -16.24 16.51 21.83
N SER A 39 -16.33 15.17 21.83
CA SER A 39 -16.68 14.44 23.06
C SER A 39 -15.52 14.44 24.09
N PRO A 40 -15.77 14.81 25.35
CA PRO A 40 -14.77 14.80 26.41
C PRO A 40 -14.49 13.40 27.00
N GLN A 41 -15.38 12.42 26.78
CA GLN A 41 -15.18 11.01 27.11
C GLN A 41 -15.33 10.19 25.84
N PHE A 42 -14.28 9.43 25.49
CA PHE A 42 -14.29 8.52 24.36
C PHE A 42 -14.27 7.09 24.90
N ASP A 43 -15.33 6.35 24.61
CA ASP A 43 -15.48 4.98 25.07
C ASP A 43 -14.45 4.05 24.38
N ASP A 44 -13.83 3.18 25.19
CA ASP A 44 -12.80 2.25 24.76
C ASP A 44 -13.35 1.15 23.86
N ASP A 45 -14.62 0.78 24.04
CA ASP A 45 -15.27 -0.20 23.18
C ASP A 45 -15.64 0.38 21.82
N LEU A 46 -16.08 1.65 21.80
CA LEU A 46 -16.29 2.40 20.56
C LEU A 46 -14.98 2.55 19.77
N TYR A 47 -13.87 2.86 20.46
CA TYR A 47 -12.54 2.90 19.85
C TYR A 47 -12.19 1.58 19.14
N LYS A 48 -12.37 0.45 19.83
CA LYS A 48 -12.07 -0.88 19.26
C LYS A 48 -12.96 -1.19 18.06
N GLN A 49 -14.25 -0.85 18.12
CA GLN A 49 -15.18 -1.09 17.01
C GLN A 49 -14.81 -0.26 15.77
N ILE A 50 -14.52 1.04 15.93
CA ILE A 50 -14.07 1.89 14.82
C ILE A 50 -12.76 1.35 14.24
N LYS A 51 -11.82 0.98 15.11
CA LYS A 51 -10.53 0.44 14.69
C LYS A 51 -10.69 -0.87 13.91
N LYS A 52 -11.56 -1.77 14.38
CA LYS A 52 -11.88 -3.01 13.68
C LYS A 52 -12.52 -2.74 12.32
N ILE A 53 -13.46 -1.80 12.22
CA ILE A 53 -14.08 -1.40 10.94
C ILE A 53 -13.04 -0.85 9.96
N ILE A 54 -12.08 -0.06 10.47
CA ILE A 54 -10.96 0.45 9.69
C ILE A 54 -10.06 -0.70 9.21
N GLU A 55 -9.72 -1.64 10.09
CA GLU A 55 -8.92 -2.84 9.75
C GLU A 55 -9.63 -3.74 8.73
N ASP A 56 -10.94 -3.97 8.88
CA ASP A 56 -11.75 -4.75 7.95
C ASP A 56 -11.84 -4.05 6.59
N TYR A 57 -11.96 -2.72 6.55
CA TYR A 57 -11.90 -1.95 5.31
C TYR A 57 -10.54 -2.05 4.62
N GLN A 58 -9.45 -2.04 5.39
CA GLN A 58 -8.11 -2.31 4.87
C GLN A 58 -7.98 -3.73 4.30
N PHE A 59 -8.60 -4.72 4.96
CA PHE A 59 -8.61 -6.10 4.49
C PHE A 59 -9.44 -6.30 3.21
N GLU A 60 -10.66 -5.75 3.16
CA GLU A 60 -11.52 -5.79 1.97
C GLU A 60 -10.82 -5.14 0.77
N LEU A 61 -10.18 -3.98 0.96
CA LEU A 61 -9.38 -3.33 -0.09
C LEU A 61 -8.18 -4.19 -0.56
N ASN A 62 -7.55 -4.93 0.35
CA ASN A 62 -6.46 -5.85 0.02
C ASN A 62 -6.94 -7.09 -0.75
N LEU A 63 -8.20 -7.51 -0.60
CA LEU A 63 -8.75 -8.71 -1.22
C LEU A 63 -9.03 -8.52 -2.72
N PHE A 64 -9.34 -7.29 -3.15
CA PHE A 64 -9.74 -7.00 -4.53
C PHE A 64 -8.59 -6.55 -5.45
N ASP A 65 -7.36 -6.41 -4.95
CA ASP A 65 -6.17 -6.03 -5.73
C ASP A 65 -5.19 -7.21 -6.00
N VAL A 66 -5.51 -8.41 -5.50
CA VAL A 66 -4.76 -9.63 -5.81
C VAL A 66 -5.57 -10.43 -6.83
N GLU A 67 -5.18 -10.39 -8.11
CA GLU A 67 -5.46 -11.50 -9.01
C GLU A 67 -4.80 -12.75 -8.39
N THR A 68 -5.57 -13.51 -7.62
CA THR A 68 -5.16 -14.82 -7.15
C THR A 68 -4.95 -15.70 -8.38
N PRO A 69 -3.76 -16.27 -8.62
CA PRO A 69 -3.64 -17.29 -9.64
C PRO A 69 -4.57 -18.46 -9.27
N ASP A 70 -5.27 -19.03 -10.26
CA ASP A 70 -6.31 -20.09 -10.16
C ASP A 70 -5.91 -21.39 -9.42
N ASN A 71 -4.70 -21.48 -8.87
CA ASN A 71 -4.25 -22.60 -8.06
C ASN A 71 -4.30 -22.25 -6.57
N LEU A 72 -5.49 -22.00 -6.04
CA LEU A 72 -5.71 -21.98 -4.59
C LEU A 72 -6.02 -23.41 -4.14
N ASP A 73 -4.97 -24.17 -3.81
CA ASP A 73 -5.12 -25.46 -3.16
C ASP A 73 -5.51 -25.25 -1.69
N LEU A 74 -6.76 -25.54 -1.36
CA LEU A 74 -7.38 -25.30 -0.04
C LEU A 74 -6.90 -26.27 1.05
N PHE A 75 -6.05 -27.25 0.72
CA PHE A 75 -5.59 -28.29 1.65
C PHE A 75 -4.10 -28.24 2.00
N THR A 76 -3.36 -27.21 1.57
CA THR A 76 -2.01 -26.97 2.12
C THR A 76 -2.12 -26.16 3.40
N ASP A 77 -2.04 -26.84 4.54
CA ASP A 77 -2.12 -26.32 5.91
C ASP A 77 -0.89 -25.45 6.31
N GLU A 78 -0.38 -24.66 5.37
CA GLU A 78 0.57 -23.59 5.60
C GLU A 78 -0.18 -22.28 5.42
N THR A 79 -0.51 -21.65 6.54
CA THR A 79 -0.78 -20.21 6.59
C THR A 79 0.46 -19.47 6.09
N LEU A 80 0.56 -19.32 4.76
CA LEU A 80 1.72 -18.84 4.02
C LEU A 80 2.04 -17.40 4.44
N GLN A 81 2.89 -17.28 5.46
CA GLN A 81 3.67 -16.09 5.73
C GLN A 81 4.51 -15.82 4.48
N ILE A 82 4.00 -14.98 3.57
CA ILE A 82 4.71 -14.54 2.37
C ILE A 82 6.11 -14.08 2.82
N GLY A 83 7.17 -14.79 2.44
CA GLY A 83 8.52 -14.47 2.89
C GLY A 83 9.04 -13.14 2.34
N ILE A 84 10.08 -12.58 2.95
CA ILE A 84 10.76 -11.34 2.49
C ILE A 84 11.10 -11.44 1.00
N GLY A 85 11.59 -12.59 0.55
CA GLY A 85 11.94 -12.82 -0.85
C GLY A 85 10.77 -12.73 -1.82
N GLU A 86 9.58 -13.16 -1.42
CA GLU A 86 8.38 -13.09 -2.24
C GLU A 86 7.81 -11.66 -2.27
N ARG A 87 7.84 -10.96 -1.13
CA ARG A 87 7.54 -9.51 -1.09
C ARG A 87 8.49 -8.71 -1.97
N MET A 88 9.77 -9.05 -2.00
CA MET A 88 10.74 -8.39 -2.87
C MET A 88 10.45 -8.65 -4.37
N ARG A 89 9.95 -9.85 -4.72
CA ARG A 89 9.45 -10.14 -6.09
C ARG A 89 8.22 -9.30 -6.42
N LEU A 90 7.26 -9.23 -5.50
CA LEU A 90 6.05 -8.42 -5.68
C LEU A 90 6.42 -6.94 -5.93
N PHE A 91 7.32 -6.37 -5.13
CA PHE A 91 7.80 -5.01 -5.33
C PHE A 91 8.47 -4.81 -6.69
N ALA A 92 9.36 -5.74 -7.08
CA ALA A 92 10.04 -5.68 -8.37
C ALA A 92 9.06 -5.73 -9.54
N ARG A 93 8.07 -6.64 -9.48
CA ARG A 93 7.03 -6.79 -10.50
C ARG A 93 6.17 -5.54 -10.60
N LYS A 94 5.72 -4.98 -9.47
CA LYS A 94 4.87 -3.78 -9.41
C LYS A 94 5.58 -2.54 -9.97
N LYS A 95 6.82 -2.27 -9.55
CA LYS A 95 7.51 -1.00 -9.87
C LYS A 95 8.40 -1.06 -11.11
N TYR A 96 9.04 -2.20 -11.37
CA TYR A 96 10.06 -2.34 -12.41
C TYR A 96 9.72 -3.42 -13.45
N GLY A 97 8.65 -4.19 -13.26
CA GLY A 97 8.21 -5.29 -14.12
C GLY A 97 9.09 -6.54 -14.04
N THR A 98 10.39 -6.41 -13.75
CA THR A 98 11.33 -7.55 -13.69
C THR A 98 12.34 -7.39 -12.55
N LEU A 99 12.83 -8.51 -12.02
CA LEU A 99 13.90 -8.56 -11.02
C LEU A 99 15.21 -7.95 -11.53
N LYS A 100 15.52 -8.12 -12.82
CA LYS A 100 16.74 -7.57 -13.42
C LYS A 100 16.75 -6.04 -13.36
N LYS A 101 15.64 -5.40 -13.74
CA LYS A 101 15.49 -3.94 -13.67
C LYS A 101 15.56 -3.42 -12.23
N LEU A 102 15.05 -4.18 -11.25
CA LEU A 102 15.23 -3.84 -9.85
C LEU A 102 16.72 -3.90 -9.44
N ALA A 103 17.45 -4.95 -9.82
CA ALA A 103 18.88 -5.07 -9.53
C ALA A 103 19.69 -3.90 -10.12
N GLU A 104 19.38 -3.52 -11.36
CA GLU A 104 19.96 -2.36 -12.04
C GLU A 104 19.66 -1.05 -11.28
N ALA A 105 18.40 -0.81 -10.91
CA ALA A 105 18.00 0.37 -10.14
C ALA A 105 18.66 0.41 -8.75
N MET A 106 18.85 -0.75 -8.12
CA MET A 106 19.55 -0.89 -6.84
C MET A 106 21.08 -0.79 -6.98
N GLN A 107 21.63 -0.80 -8.20
CA GLN A 107 23.06 -0.89 -8.46
C GLN A 107 23.71 -2.07 -7.71
N ILE A 108 23.12 -3.26 -7.87
CA ILE A 108 23.66 -4.53 -7.35
C ILE A 108 23.64 -5.59 -8.45
N SER A 109 24.40 -6.67 -8.27
CA SER A 109 24.34 -7.76 -9.24
C SER A 109 23.03 -8.56 -9.11
N PRO A 110 22.50 -9.13 -10.21
CA PRO A 110 21.35 -10.03 -10.15
C PRO A 110 21.58 -11.23 -9.23
N GLN A 111 22.83 -11.75 -9.15
CA GLN A 111 23.15 -12.83 -8.21
C GLN A 111 23.03 -12.37 -6.75
N GLN A 112 23.45 -11.15 -6.42
CA GLN A 112 23.27 -10.59 -5.08
C GLN A 112 21.79 -10.43 -4.74
N LEU A 113 20.97 -9.93 -5.68
CA LEU A 113 19.53 -9.82 -5.47
C LEU A 113 18.89 -11.20 -5.25
N GLN A 114 19.30 -12.21 -6.03
CA GLN A 114 18.78 -13.57 -5.93
C GLN A 114 19.02 -14.21 -4.56
N GLN A 115 20.14 -13.90 -3.88
CA GLN A 115 20.42 -14.41 -2.53
C GLN A 115 19.37 -13.97 -1.50
N TYR A 116 18.85 -12.75 -1.64
CA TYR A 116 17.78 -12.23 -0.78
C TYR A 116 16.41 -12.79 -1.16
N ILE A 117 16.16 -13.04 -2.45
CA ILE A 117 14.90 -13.63 -2.94
C ILE A 117 14.75 -15.08 -2.50
N SER A 118 15.83 -15.85 -2.55
CA SER A 118 15.81 -17.26 -2.17
C SER A 118 15.88 -17.49 -0.66
N SER A 119 15.69 -16.44 0.16
CA SER A 119 15.82 -16.47 1.62
C SER A 119 17.14 -17.05 2.14
N LYS A 120 18.19 -17.06 1.32
CA LYS A 120 19.53 -17.57 1.70
C LYS A 120 20.31 -16.55 2.52
N ARG A 121 19.90 -15.28 2.46
CA ARG A 121 20.53 -14.16 3.15
C ARG A 121 19.48 -13.12 3.48
N GLU A 122 19.53 -12.57 4.69
CA GLU A 122 18.70 -11.43 5.05
C GLU A 122 19.29 -10.11 4.53
N PRO A 123 18.46 -9.19 4.01
CA PRO A 123 18.93 -7.88 3.57
C PRO A 123 19.39 -7.03 4.75
N GLY A 124 20.68 -6.71 4.80
CA GLY A 124 21.24 -5.80 5.79
C GLY A 124 20.90 -4.34 5.51
N THR A 125 21.25 -3.44 6.45
CA THR A 125 20.90 -2.00 6.44
C THR A 125 21.22 -1.29 5.11
N ARG A 126 22.34 -1.62 4.45
CA ARG A 126 22.71 -1.02 3.15
C ARG A 126 21.73 -1.38 2.02
N ILE A 127 21.24 -2.61 2.00
CA ILE A 127 20.28 -3.07 0.99
C ILE A 127 18.89 -2.49 1.28
N LEU A 128 18.49 -2.47 2.56
CA LEU A 128 17.24 -1.85 2.99
C LEU A 128 17.22 -0.35 2.66
N ALA A 129 18.31 0.37 2.88
CA ALA A 129 18.41 1.79 2.52
C ALA A 129 18.28 2.02 1.00
N LYS A 130 18.83 1.12 0.18
CA LYS A 130 18.65 1.18 -1.29
C LYS A 130 17.19 0.94 -1.67
N LEU A 131 16.54 -0.07 -1.09
CA LEU A 131 15.12 -0.36 -1.32
C LEU A 131 14.23 0.81 -0.89
N LEU A 132 14.51 1.41 0.26
CA LEU A 132 13.80 2.59 0.75
C LEU A 132 13.91 3.77 -0.22
N ARG A 133 15.11 4.06 -0.74
CA ARG A 133 15.32 5.12 -1.74
C ARG A 133 14.57 4.88 -3.04
N LEU A 134 14.34 3.61 -3.38
CA LEU A 134 13.53 3.22 -4.54
C LEU A 134 12.03 3.22 -4.24
N GLY A 135 11.62 3.65 -3.03
CA GLY A 135 10.22 3.72 -2.60
C GLY A 135 9.65 2.38 -2.16
N CYS A 136 10.48 1.43 -1.72
CA CYS A 136 10.01 0.21 -1.07
C CYS A 136 9.78 0.50 0.41
N ASP A 137 8.60 0.12 0.91
CA ASP A 137 8.31 0.12 2.35
C ASP A 137 9.09 -1.01 3.03
N VAL A 138 10.06 -0.63 3.86
CA VAL A 138 10.89 -1.58 4.61
C VAL A 138 10.07 -2.33 5.66
N ASN A 139 9.05 -1.71 6.25
CA ASN A 139 8.19 -2.36 7.24
C ASN A 139 7.31 -3.43 6.59
N TRP A 140 6.76 -3.11 5.41
CA TRP A 140 6.08 -4.11 4.58
C TRP A 140 7.02 -5.23 4.16
N LEU A 141 8.21 -4.90 3.67
CA LEU A 141 9.17 -5.88 3.19
C LEU A 141 9.60 -6.86 4.28
N LEU A 142 9.82 -6.39 5.51
CA LEU A 142 10.29 -7.22 6.62
C LEU A 142 9.14 -7.89 7.39
N GLY A 143 8.08 -7.14 7.68
CA GLY A 143 7.00 -7.57 8.57
C GLY A 143 5.71 -7.98 7.87
N GLY A 144 5.60 -7.82 6.54
CA GLY A 144 4.41 -8.17 5.76
C GLY A 144 3.19 -7.28 6.00
N LYS A 145 3.32 -6.25 6.85
CA LYS A 145 2.28 -5.27 7.13
C LYS A 145 2.60 -4.00 6.34
N GLU A 146 1.76 -3.69 5.36
CA GLU A 146 1.92 -2.46 4.58
C GLU A 146 1.59 -1.26 5.45
N SER A 147 2.48 -0.25 5.47
CA SER A 147 2.15 0.99 6.15
C SER A 147 1.16 1.79 5.31
N LEU A 148 0.22 2.44 6.01
CA LEU A 148 -0.81 3.32 5.44
C LEU A 148 -0.23 4.40 4.52
N GLU A 149 0.95 4.90 4.87
CA GLU A 149 1.72 5.89 4.11
C GLU A 149 2.21 5.35 2.77
N SER A 150 2.60 4.07 2.73
CA SER A 150 3.11 3.43 1.52
C SER A 150 2.03 3.19 0.48
N TYR A 151 0.80 2.88 0.92
CA TYR A 151 -0.37 2.83 0.03
C TYR A 151 -0.69 4.20 -0.58
N LYS A 152 -0.67 5.26 0.22
CA LYS A 152 -0.92 6.63 -0.26
C LYS A 152 0.13 7.06 -1.28
N ILE A 153 1.41 6.77 -1.02
CA ILE A 153 2.51 7.01 -1.96
C ILE A 153 2.29 6.23 -3.25
N TYR A 154 1.92 4.94 -3.17
CA TYR A 154 1.66 4.12 -4.35
C TYR A 154 0.53 4.67 -5.23
N LYS A 155 -0.61 5.05 -4.63
CA LYS A 155 -1.74 5.65 -5.35
C LYS A 155 -1.36 6.97 -6.02
N LEU A 156 -0.59 7.82 -5.33
CA LEU A 156 -0.10 9.06 -5.90
C LEU A 156 0.88 8.81 -7.06
N GLU A 157 1.80 7.85 -6.92
CA GLU A 157 2.72 7.46 -8.00
C GLU A 157 1.97 6.93 -9.22
N SER A 158 0.90 6.14 -9.04
CA SER A 158 0.11 5.59 -10.15
C SER A 158 -0.68 6.68 -10.89
N GLU A 159 -1.27 7.62 -10.16
CA GLU A 159 -1.92 8.79 -10.74
C GLU A 159 -0.93 9.66 -11.52
N LEU A 160 0.27 9.88 -10.97
CA LEU A 160 1.33 10.64 -11.64
C LEU A 160 1.76 9.95 -12.95
N ARG A 161 1.96 8.62 -12.94
CA ARG A 161 2.25 7.84 -14.16
C ARG A 161 1.14 7.98 -15.20
N ARG A 162 -0.13 7.96 -14.79
CA ARG A 162 -1.27 8.17 -15.69
C ARG A 162 -1.23 9.56 -16.32
N LEU A 163 -1.02 10.60 -15.51
CA LEU A 163 -0.93 11.99 -15.98
C LEU A 163 0.23 12.19 -16.96
N GLN A 164 1.41 11.63 -16.66
CA GLN A 164 2.56 11.66 -17.58
C GLN A 164 2.25 10.99 -18.91
N SER A 165 1.55 9.85 -18.90
CA SER A 165 1.10 9.18 -20.12
C SER A 165 0.15 10.09 -20.92
N THR A 166 -0.85 10.69 -20.26
CA THR A 166 -1.77 11.63 -20.91
C THR A 166 -1.05 12.83 -21.52
N ILE A 167 -0.10 13.43 -20.80
CA ILE A 167 0.72 14.55 -21.32
C ILE A 167 1.52 14.10 -22.55
N THR A 168 2.12 12.91 -22.50
CA THR A 168 2.89 12.35 -23.62
C THR A 168 2.00 12.15 -24.85
N GLN A 169 0.76 11.69 -24.66
CA GLN A 169 -0.22 11.56 -25.74
C GLN A 169 -0.60 12.91 -26.33
N ILE A 170 -0.88 13.93 -25.49
CA ILE A 170 -1.16 15.30 -25.94
C ILE A 170 0.00 15.85 -26.77
N HIS A 171 1.23 15.71 -26.27
CA HIS A 171 2.44 16.14 -26.98
C HIS A 171 2.57 15.46 -28.35
N SER A 172 2.30 14.16 -28.44
CA SER A 172 2.34 13.41 -29.70
C SER A 172 1.29 13.88 -30.71
N ILE A 173 0.12 14.33 -30.25
CA ILE A 173 -0.93 14.90 -31.10
C ILE A 173 -0.50 16.29 -31.59
N MET A 174 0.05 17.13 -30.71
CA MET A 174 0.54 18.46 -31.09
C MET A 174 1.64 18.40 -32.16
N GLN A 175 2.60 17.48 -32.06
CA GLN A 175 3.63 17.33 -33.09
C GLN A 175 3.09 16.84 -34.43
N LYS A 176 2.03 16.02 -34.43
CA LYS A 176 1.35 15.60 -35.67
C LYS A 176 0.58 16.74 -36.32
N THR A 177 0.05 17.68 -35.54
CA THR A 177 -0.62 18.86 -36.09
C THR A 177 0.36 19.90 -36.65
N GLU A 178 1.58 20.00 -36.09
CA GLU A 178 2.63 20.93 -36.59
C GLU A 178 3.33 20.44 -37.87
N THR A 179 3.36 19.13 -38.13
CA THR A 179 3.98 18.53 -39.33
C THR A 179 3.01 18.38 -40.51
N GLY A 180 1.74 18.74 -40.33
CA GLY A 180 0.67 18.67 -41.34
C GLY A 180 0.46 19.94 -42.18
N HIS A 181 1.39 20.90 -42.15
CA HIS A 181 1.39 22.11 -42.99
C HIS A 181 2.62 22.17 -43.89
#